data_AF-A0A972RXG0-F1
#
_entry.id   AF-A0A972RXG0-F1
#
_cell.length_a   1.000
_cell.length_b   1.000
_cell.length_c   1.000
_cell.angle_alpha   90.00
_cell.angle_beta   90.00
_cell.angle_gamma   90.00
#
_symmetry.space_group_name_H-M   'P 1'
#
loop_
_entity.id
_entity.type
_entity.pdbx_description
1 polymer ?
#
loop_
_entity_poly.entity_id
_entity_poly.type
_entity_poly.pdbx_seq_one_letter_code
_entity_poly.pdbx_strand_id
1 'polypeptide(L)'
;MKMQNIDLIALAALLHDIGKFGQRADEKDSKIDDFDWQNFCPRDKNGNPTHKHAAYTAKILGDLIVEKQKDQKRIIKADSLNGKFIDISANHHKPQINEEWIIAAADRLASGFERETFKEYNEQVEEEINKNYKEQQLNHLFEKDKFPQDTLSPKNIFPTTDKGRGYQKLWDDFEKELKVINEKIPNFPEHIKVDALEYLLKKYTSFIPSATAFKSKNGVTIPNISLYEHLKTTSIFASAIASMSEEN
;
A
#
# COMPACT_ATOMS: atom_id res chain seq x y z
N MET A 1 -3.50 -17.20 -19.35
CA MET A 1 -2.50 -16.36 -20.02
C MET A 1 -1.47 -16.00 -18.96
N LYS A 2 -0.18 -16.08 -19.29
CA LYS A 2 0.91 -15.68 -18.39
C LYS A 2 0.90 -14.15 -18.29
N MET A 3 1.09 -13.59 -17.10
CA MET A 3 1.26 -12.13 -16.93
C MET A 3 2.39 -11.60 -17.82
N GLN A 4 2.13 -10.45 -18.45
CA GLN A 4 3.14 -9.67 -19.16
C GLN A 4 3.91 -8.76 -18.19
N ASN A 5 4.99 -8.13 -18.66
CA ASN A 5 5.78 -7.21 -17.83
C ASN A 5 4.94 -6.06 -17.29
N ILE A 6 4.07 -5.48 -18.13
CA ILE A 6 3.13 -4.42 -17.73
C ILE A 6 2.20 -4.90 -16.61
N ASP A 7 1.66 -6.14 -16.71
CA ASP A 7 0.78 -6.71 -15.68
C ASP A 7 1.51 -6.85 -14.33
N LEU A 8 2.78 -7.26 -14.36
CA LEU A 8 3.61 -7.39 -13.16
C LEU A 8 3.93 -6.03 -12.54
N ILE A 9 4.23 -5.01 -13.35
CA ILE A 9 4.46 -3.64 -12.88
C ILE A 9 3.17 -3.07 -12.27
N ALA A 10 2.02 -3.26 -12.94
CA ALA A 10 0.72 -2.84 -12.45
C ALA A 10 0.40 -3.48 -11.09
N LEU A 11 0.68 -4.77 -10.94
CA LEU A 11 0.46 -5.52 -9.72
C LEU A 11 1.42 -5.13 -8.60
N ALA A 12 2.70 -4.89 -8.90
CA ALA A 12 3.66 -4.37 -7.93
C ALA A 12 3.25 -2.98 -7.43
N ALA A 13 2.80 -2.10 -8.34
CA ALA A 13 2.25 -0.79 -8.00
C ALA A 13 0.95 -0.88 -7.16
N LEU A 14 0.08 -1.86 -7.43
CA LEU A 14 -1.12 -2.11 -6.62
C LEU A 14 -0.79 -2.53 -5.19
N LEU A 15 0.40 -3.10 -4.96
CA LEU A 15 0.84 -3.64 -3.66
C LEU A 15 1.90 -2.80 -2.96
N HIS A 16 2.43 -1.75 -3.60
CA HIS A 16 3.61 -1.01 -3.12
C HIS A 16 3.46 -0.45 -1.68
N ASP A 17 2.23 -0.09 -1.32
CA ASP A 17 1.89 0.56 -0.06
C ASP A 17 1.02 -0.29 0.88
N ILE A 18 0.86 -1.60 0.60
CA ILE A 18 0.14 -2.52 1.50
C ILE A 18 0.74 -2.54 2.92
N GLY A 19 2.04 -2.23 3.02
CA GLY A 19 2.74 -2.05 4.28
C GLY A 19 2.15 -0.99 5.19
N LYS A 20 1.44 0.02 4.67
CA LYS A 20 0.72 1.01 5.52
C LYS A 20 -0.36 0.34 6.37
N PHE A 21 -1.05 -0.67 5.83
CA PHE A 21 -2.05 -1.43 6.58
C PHE A 21 -1.39 -2.31 7.64
N GLY A 22 -0.35 -3.08 7.28
CA GLY A 22 0.38 -3.92 8.23
C GLY A 22 1.07 -3.13 9.35
N GLN A 23 1.67 -1.99 9.02
CA GLN A 23 2.29 -1.08 10.00
C GLN A 23 1.27 -0.52 10.99
N ARG A 24 0.06 -0.18 10.52
CA ARG A 24 -1.02 0.31 11.39
C ARG A 24 -1.56 -0.76 12.32
N ALA A 25 -1.53 -2.01 11.89
CA ALA A 25 -1.93 -3.16 12.69
C ALA A 25 -0.90 -3.54 13.76
N ASP A 26 0.40 -3.46 13.46
CA ASP A 26 1.46 -3.85 14.41
C ASP A 26 1.70 -2.76 15.48
N GLU A 27 1.05 -2.88 16.65
CA GLU A 27 1.18 -1.92 17.74
C GLU A 27 2.63 -1.69 18.22
N LYS A 28 3.50 -2.70 18.14
CA LYS A 28 4.84 -2.69 18.74
C LYS A 28 5.99 -2.48 17.76
N ASP A 29 5.70 -2.31 16.47
CA ASP A 29 6.69 -2.33 15.40
C ASP A 29 7.64 -3.54 15.49
N SER A 30 7.09 -4.68 15.93
CA SER A 30 7.85 -5.87 16.35
C SER A 30 7.98 -6.93 15.26
N LYS A 31 7.24 -6.77 14.16
CA LYS A 31 7.20 -7.77 13.08
C LYS A 31 8.32 -7.61 12.05
N ILE A 32 9.03 -6.48 12.04
CA ILE A 32 10.06 -6.16 11.03
C ILE A 32 11.44 -6.33 11.64
N ASP A 33 12.34 -6.99 10.90
CA ASP A 33 13.72 -7.20 11.32
C ASP A 33 14.66 -6.08 10.83
N ASP A 34 15.88 -6.06 11.37
CA ASP A 34 16.89 -5.06 11.01
C ASP A 34 17.31 -5.14 9.53
N PHE A 35 17.16 -6.31 8.90
CA PHE A 35 17.49 -6.50 7.49
C PHE A 35 16.48 -5.74 6.61
N ASP A 36 15.18 -5.91 6.84
CA ASP A 36 14.14 -5.21 6.10
C ASP A 36 14.24 -3.69 6.30
N TRP A 37 14.52 -3.24 7.53
CA TRP A 37 14.76 -1.82 7.80
C TRP A 37 15.94 -1.24 7.02
N GLN A 38 17.03 -2.00 6.87
CA GLN A 38 18.24 -1.53 6.17
C GLN A 38 18.05 -1.48 4.66
N ASN A 39 17.29 -2.40 4.09
CA ASN A 39 17.17 -2.54 2.64
C ASN A 39 16.11 -1.61 2.05
N PHE A 40 14.94 -1.48 2.70
CA PHE A 40 13.77 -0.83 2.10
C PHE A 40 13.49 0.60 2.60
N CYS A 41 14.04 0.97 3.76
CA CYS A 41 13.76 2.28 4.36
C CYS A 41 14.90 3.29 4.14
N PRO A 42 14.62 4.49 3.60
CA PRO A 42 15.56 5.61 3.67
C PRO A 42 15.84 6.02 5.12
N ARG A 43 16.95 6.73 5.37
CA ARG A 43 17.34 7.18 6.72
C ARG A 43 17.23 8.69 6.89
N ASP A 44 16.81 9.11 8.08
CA ASP A 44 16.87 10.52 8.49
C ASP A 44 18.32 10.95 8.81
N LYS A 45 18.50 12.22 9.20
CA LYS A 45 19.82 12.77 9.56
C LYS A 45 20.47 12.10 10.78
N ASN A 46 19.67 11.44 11.62
CA ASN A 46 20.12 10.72 12.82
C ASN A 46 20.33 9.21 12.53
N GLY A 47 20.14 8.78 11.28
CA GLY A 47 20.27 7.39 10.87
C GLY A 47 19.05 6.52 11.17
N ASN A 48 17.92 7.08 11.65
CA ASN A 48 16.71 6.29 11.91
C ASN A 48 15.98 5.96 10.60
N PRO A 49 15.38 4.75 10.48
CA PRO A 49 14.59 4.39 9.31
C PRO A 49 13.32 5.25 9.20
N THR A 50 13.07 5.76 8.00
CA THR A 50 11.88 6.52 7.59
C THR A 50 11.07 5.70 6.59
N HIS A 51 9.84 6.11 6.27
CA HIS A 51 8.97 5.39 5.32
C HIS A 51 8.88 3.89 5.66
N LYS A 52 8.66 3.62 6.96
CA LYS A 52 8.71 2.27 7.54
C LYS A 52 7.78 1.28 6.83
N HIS A 53 6.68 1.78 6.26
CA HIS A 53 5.74 0.97 5.49
C HIS A 53 6.40 0.22 4.32
N ALA A 54 7.50 0.72 3.75
CA ALA A 54 8.24 0.02 2.69
C ALA A 54 8.76 -1.36 3.16
N ALA A 55 9.36 -1.43 4.35
CA ALA A 55 9.79 -2.70 4.96
C ALA A 55 8.60 -3.62 5.26
N TYR A 56 7.47 -3.07 5.73
CA TYR A 56 6.24 -3.86 5.91
C TYR A 56 5.72 -4.42 4.58
N THR A 57 5.74 -3.65 3.50
CA THR A 57 5.37 -4.13 2.16
C THR A 57 6.23 -5.33 1.79
N ALA A 58 7.56 -5.23 1.90
CA ALA A 58 8.46 -6.32 1.59
C ALA A 58 8.14 -7.59 2.41
N LYS A 59 7.97 -7.44 3.73
CA LYS A 59 7.61 -8.54 4.61
C LYS A 59 6.27 -9.18 4.25
N ILE A 60 5.23 -8.40 4.02
CA ILE A 60 3.89 -8.90 3.67
C ILE A 60 3.94 -9.68 2.36
N LEU A 61 4.66 -9.16 1.37
CA LEU A 61 4.84 -9.84 0.10
C LEU A 61 5.60 -11.15 0.28
N GLY A 62 6.71 -11.15 1.01
CA GLY A 62 7.48 -12.36 1.31
C GLY A 62 6.67 -13.41 2.09
N ASP A 63 6.00 -13.01 3.16
CA ASP A 63 5.36 -13.93 4.10
C ASP A 63 3.98 -14.42 3.62
N LEU A 64 3.18 -13.55 3.00
CA LEU A 64 1.76 -13.81 2.77
C LEU A 64 1.39 -13.99 1.30
N ILE A 65 2.07 -13.33 0.37
CA ILE A 65 1.61 -13.23 -1.03
C ILE A 65 2.50 -14.03 -2.00
N VAL A 66 3.83 -13.95 -1.86
CA VAL A 66 4.80 -14.37 -2.89
C VAL A 66 5.67 -15.56 -2.46
N GLU A 67 6.35 -15.51 -1.31
CA GLU A 67 7.57 -16.32 -1.12
C GLU A 67 7.46 -17.47 -0.10
N LYS A 68 6.82 -17.29 1.06
CA LYS A 68 6.75 -18.34 2.11
C LYS A 68 5.61 -19.35 1.96
N GLN A 69 4.77 -19.21 0.94
CA GLN A 69 3.74 -20.21 0.67
C GLN A 69 4.36 -21.35 -0.14
N LYS A 70 4.56 -22.52 0.50
CA LYS A 70 4.96 -23.78 -0.15
C LYS A 70 4.27 -23.87 -1.53
N ASP A 71 5.04 -24.14 -2.58
CA ASP A 71 4.82 -23.90 -4.03
C ASP A 71 3.41 -24.10 -4.64
N GLN A 72 2.44 -24.65 -3.93
CA GLN A 72 1.10 -24.97 -4.41
C GLN A 72 0.01 -23.97 -3.97
N LYS A 73 0.32 -22.92 -3.20
CA LYS A 73 -0.69 -21.97 -2.64
C LYS A 73 -0.52 -20.49 -3.05
N ARG A 74 0.39 -20.17 -3.97
CA ARG A 74 0.68 -18.76 -4.34
C ARG A 74 -0.48 -18.13 -5.13
N ILE A 75 -0.89 -16.93 -4.71
CA ILE A 75 -1.82 -16.07 -5.48
C ILE A 75 -1.15 -15.65 -6.78
N ILE A 76 0.12 -15.26 -6.70
CA ILE A 76 0.88 -14.69 -7.80
C ILE A 76 2.19 -15.46 -7.91
N LYS A 77 2.46 -16.02 -9.08
CA LYS A 77 3.81 -16.42 -9.45
C LYS A 77 4.51 -15.13 -9.85
N ALA A 78 5.29 -14.56 -8.95
CA ALA A 78 6.12 -13.43 -9.29
C ALA A 78 7.21 -13.93 -10.26
N ASP A 79 6.98 -13.74 -11.55
CA ASP A 79 8.03 -13.89 -12.55
C ASP A 79 9.07 -12.79 -12.32
N SER A 80 10.33 -13.09 -12.62
CA SER A 80 11.40 -12.11 -12.52
C SER A 80 11.27 -11.06 -13.62
N LEU A 81 11.15 -9.81 -13.22
CA LEU A 81 11.46 -8.64 -14.06
C LEU A 81 12.99 -8.46 -14.08
N ASN A 82 13.50 -7.27 -14.43
CA ASN A 82 14.92 -6.94 -14.21
C ASN A 82 15.31 -6.89 -12.71
N GLY A 83 14.36 -7.14 -11.80
CA GLY A 83 14.55 -7.29 -10.36
C GLY A 83 13.52 -8.23 -9.72
N LYS A 84 13.64 -8.44 -8.41
CA LYS A 84 12.66 -9.22 -7.65
C LYS A 84 11.37 -8.41 -7.51
N PHE A 85 10.22 -9.07 -7.67
CA PHE A 85 8.91 -8.43 -7.51
C PHE A 85 8.72 -7.74 -6.14
N ILE A 86 9.24 -8.36 -5.08
CA ILE A 86 9.21 -7.81 -3.71
C ILE A 86 9.95 -6.48 -3.66
N ASP A 87 11.18 -6.44 -4.22
CA ASP A 87 12.01 -5.24 -4.26
C ASP A 87 11.34 -4.14 -5.08
N ILE A 88 10.82 -4.49 -6.26
CA ILE A 88 10.10 -3.58 -7.16
C ILE A 88 8.92 -2.91 -6.43
N SER A 89 8.14 -3.69 -5.69
CA SER A 89 7.00 -3.18 -4.93
C SER A 89 7.42 -2.31 -3.74
N ALA A 90 8.49 -2.67 -3.03
CA ALA A 90 8.86 -2.02 -1.77
C ALA A 90 9.81 -0.81 -1.94
N ASN A 91 10.62 -0.75 -3.00
CA ASN A 91 11.69 0.25 -3.15
C ASN A 91 11.26 1.60 -3.74
N HIS A 92 9.96 1.94 -3.78
CA HIS A 92 9.50 3.20 -4.36
C HIS A 92 10.05 4.47 -3.66
N HIS A 93 10.54 4.36 -2.42
CA HIS A 93 11.25 5.44 -1.70
C HIS A 93 12.77 5.48 -1.95
N LYS A 94 13.36 4.41 -2.51
CA LYS A 94 14.79 4.29 -2.81
C LYS A 94 15.02 3.52 -4.12
N PRO A 95 14.40 3.95 -5.24
CA PRO A 95 14.45 3.20 -6.49
C PRO A 95 15.87 3.14 -7.05
N GLN A 96 16.29 1.96 -7.50
CA GLN A 96 17.59 1.64 -8.06
C GLN A 96 17.49 1.21 -9.54
N ILE A 97 16.40 0.55 -9.92
CA ILE A 97 16.15 0.08 -11.30
C ILE A 97 14.95 0.77 -11.94
N ASN A 98 14.79 0.63 -13.26
CA ASN A 98 13.74 1.29 -14.03
C ASN A 98 12.34 0.95 -13.51
N GLU A 99 12.06 -0.31 -13.19
CA GLU A 99 10.75 -0.77 -12.71
C GLU A 99 10.40 -0.15 -11.36
N GLU A 100 11.37 0.00 -10.46
CA GLU A 100 11.19 0.71 -9.18
C GLU A 100 10.94 2.21 -9.40
N TRP A 101 11.62 2.82 -10.38
CA TRP A 101 11.39 4.22 -10.77
C TRP A 101 10.02 4.44 -11.39
N ILE A 102 9.49 3.48 -12.15
CA ILE A 102 8.13 3.53 -12.68
C ILE A 102 7.13 3.61 -11.54
N ILE A 103 7.26 2.74 -10.54
CA ILE A 103 6.36 2.74 -9.37
C ILE A 103 6.53 4.02 -8.56
N ALA A 104 7.76 4.48 -8.33
CA ALA A 104 8.01 5.74 -7.62
C ALA A 104 7.45 6.97 -8.35
N ALA A 105 7.47 6.98 -9.69
CA ALA A 105 6.86 8.05 -10.47
C ALA A 105 5.33 7.99 -10.42
N ALA A 106 4.76 6.79 -10.54
CA ALA A 106 3.32 6.58 -10.46
C ALA A 106 2.75 6.95 -9.08
N ASP A 107 3.43 6.58 -7.99
CA ASP A 107 3.06 6.94 -6.62
C ASP A 107 3.05 8.47 -6.43
N ARG A 108 4.06 9.17 -6.92
CA ARG A 108 4.11 10.65 -6.86
C ARG A 108 2.98 11.30 -7.65
N LEU A 109 2.62 10.75 -8.81
CA LEU A 109 1.50 11.24 -9.62
C LEU A 109 0.16 11.00 -8.90
N ALA A 110 -0.05 9.81 -8.33
CA ALA A 110 -1.24 9.50 -7.54
C ALA A 110 -1.35 10.40 -6.29
N SER A 111 -0.23 10.60 -5.60
CA SER A 111 -0.10 11.49 -4.44
C SER A 111 -0.30 12.97 -4.77
N GLY A 112 -0.08 13.38 -6.02
CA GLY A 112 -0.33 14.75 -6.50
C GLY A 112 -1.81 15.14 -6.41
N PHE A 113 -2.73 14.18 -6.49
CA PHE A 113 -4.15 14.41 -6.26
C PHE A 113 -4.50 14.61 -4.77
N GLU A 114 -3.58 14.29 -3.86
CA GLU A 114 -3.76 14.41 -2.41
C GLU A 114 -3.24 15.75 -1.85
N ARG A 115 -2.52 16.58 -2.65
CA ARG A 115 -1.71 17.69 -2.14
C ARG A 115 -1.77 18.94 -3.02
N GLU A 116 -2.05 20.10 -2.42
CA GLU A 116 -2.16 21.38 -3.16
C GLU A 116 -0.81 21.92 -3.70
N THR A 117 0.36 21.44 -3.23
CA THR A 117 1.67 21.86 -3.77
C THR A 117 2.78 20.79 -3.72
N PHE A 118 3.34 20.45 -4.89
CA PHE A 118 4.39 19.43 -5.13
C PHE A 118 5.75 19.74 -4.46
N LYS A 119 6.06 21.03 -4.22
CA LYS A 119 7.37 21.51 -3.74
C LYS A 119 7.66 21.15 -2.28
N GLU A 120 6.60 20.90 -1.49
CA GLU A 120 6.68 20.60 -0.06
C GLU A 120 6.91 19.11 0.22
N TYR A 121 6.72 18.24 -0.79
CA TYR A 121 6.87 16.78 -0.68
C TYR A 121 8.29 16.35 -0.31
N ASN A 122 9.30 17.02 -0.86
CA ASN A 122 10.71 16.65 -0.64
C ASN A 122 11.37 17.40 0.54
N GLU A 123 10.80 18.54 0.97
CA GLU A 123 11.47 19.45 1.90
C GLU A 123 10.94 19.41 3.35
N GLN A 124 9.80 18.76 3.64
CA GLN A 124 9.17 18.93 4.96
C GLN A 124 8.74 17.63 5.61
N VAL A 125 9.55 17.20 6.59
CA VAL A 125 9.05 16.60 7.84
C VAL A 125 8.58 17.77 8.71
N GLU A 126 7.50 18.46 8.32
CA GLU A 126 6.81 19.36 9.24
C GLU A 126 5.80 18.51 10.02
N GLU A 127 6.20 18.19 11.25
CA GLU A 127 5.47 17.49 12.32
C GLU A 127 4.12 16.87 11.91
N GLU A 128 4.07 15.53 11.80
CA GLU A 128 2.79 14.81 11.79
C GLU A 128 1.92 15.37 12.93
N ILE A 129 0.83 16.04 12.56
CA ILE A 129 -0.05 16.71 13.52
C ILE A 129 -0.66 15.66 14.47
N ASN A 130 -0.88 14.45 13.95
CA ASN A 130 -1.31 13.29 14.69
C ASN A 130 -0.22 12.22 14.66
N LYS A 131 0.50 12.07 15.78
CA LYS A 131 1.51 11.01 15.97
C LYS A 131 0.93 9.59 16.02
N ASN A 132 -0.40 9.42 15.92
CA ASN A 132 -1.05 8.13 16.05
C ASN A 132 -1.76 7.70 14.74
N TYR A 133 -0.97 7.44 13.72
CA TYR A 133 -1.45 6.86 12.46
C TYR A 133 -2.16 5.51 12.64
N LYS A 134 -1.95 4.82 13.78
CA LYS A 134 -2.65 3.60 14.19
C LYS A 134 -4.09 3.85 14.65
N GLU A 135 -4.46 5.08 14.95
CA GLU A 135 -5.85 5.48 15.26
C GLU A 135 -6.48 6.39 14.19
N GLN A 136 -5.69 6.85 13.22
CA GLN A 136 -6.18 7.77 12.19
C GLN A 136 -7.28 7.12 11.35
N GLN A 137 -8.46 7.74 11.32
CA GLN A 137 -9.58 7.40 10.46
C GLN A 137 -9.59 8.23 9.17
N LEU A 138 -10.24 7.72 8.12
CA LEU A 138 -10.49 8.42 6.87
C LEU A 138 -11.55 9.51 7.05
N ASN A 139 -11.21 10.73 6.68
CA ASN A 139 -12.13 11.87 6.68
C ASN A 139 -13.13 11.76 5.53
N HIS A 140 -14.38 12.10 5.79
CA HIS A 140 -15.36 12.34 4.74
C HIS A 140 -15.09 13.70 4.05
N LEU A 141 -15.46 13.84 2.77
CA LEU A 141 -15.27 15.10 2.05
C LEU A 141 -16.21 16.20 2.52
N PHE A 142 -17.44 15.84 2.89
CA PHE A 142 -18.52 16.80 3.15
C PHE A 142 -19.03 16.80 4.59
N GLU A 143 -18.67 15.78 5.36
CA GLU A 143 -19.17 15.58 6.72
C GLU A 143 -18.04 15.74 7.73
N LYS A 144 -18.39 16.13 8.96
CA LYS A 144 -17.42 16.29 10.05
C LYS A 144 -16.98 14.94 10.62
N ASP A 145 -17.88 13.96 10.59
CA ASP A 145 -17.61 12.61 11.06
C ASP A 145 -16.67 11.88 10.09
N LYS A 146 -16.10 10.78 10.56
CA LYS A 146 -15.09 9.99 9.83
C LYS A 146 -15.62 8.61 9.53
N PHE A 147 -15.05 7.95 8.53
CA PHE A 147 -15.36 6.54 8.31
C PHE A 147 -14.82 5.70 9.48
N PRO A 148 -15.59 4.71 9.96
CA PRO A 148 -15.12 3.81 11.00
C PRO A 148 -13.95 2.98 10.46
N GLN A 149 -13.01 2.59 11.33
CA GLN A 149 -11.98 1.60 11.01
C GLN A 149 -12.65 0.23 10.88
N ASP A 150 -13.30 0.01 9.75
CA ASP A 150 -13.96 -1.23 9.40
C ASP A 150 -13.81 -1.51 7.89
N THR A 151 -14.31 -2.67 7.46
CA THR A 151 -14.40 -3.08 6.07
C THR A 151 -15.46 -2.27 5.32
N LEU A 152 -15.24 -2.09 4.01
CA LEU A 152 -16.23 -1.57 3.09
C LEU A 152 -17.41 -2.55 3.03
N SER A 153 -18.55 -2.12 3.57
CA SER A 153 -19.80 -2.87 3.55
C SER A 153 -20.98 -1.91 3.61
N PRO A 154 -22.19 -2.32 3.17
CA PRO A 154 -23.39 -1.47 3.24
C PRO A 154 -23.70 -0.92 4.64
N LYS A 155 -23.18 -1.55 5.70
CA LYS A 155 -23.37 -1.08 7.08
C LYS A 155 -22.40 0.04 7.48
N ASN A 156 -21.27 0.15 6.78
CA ASN A 156 -20.15 1.01 7.17
C ASN A 156 -19.89 2.12 6.12
N ILE A 157 -20.74 2.27 5.11
CA ILE A 157 -20.57 3.26 4.02
C ILE A 157 -20.83 4.71 4.43
N PHE A 158 -21.28 4.96 5.66
CA PHE A 158 -21.54 6.31 6.17
C PHE A 158 -20.54 6.68 7.26
N PRO A 159 -20.10 7.95 7.32
CA PRO A 159 -19.34 8.46 8.44
C PRO A 159 -20.10 8.31 9.76
N THR A 160 -19.35 8.13 10.85
CA THR A 160 -19.91 7.96 12.19
C THR A 160 -18.93 8.47 13.24
N THR A 161 -19.45 8.71 14.45
CA THR A 161 -18.63 8.98 15.64
C THR A 161 -17.94 7.72 16.18
N ASP A 162 -18.36 6.53 15.75
CA ASP A 162 -17.72 5.26 16.12
C ASP A 162 -16.33 5.15 15.45
N LYS A 163 -15.31 4.79 16.25
CA LYS A 163 -13.96 4.53 15.75
C LYS A 163 -13.87 3.25 14.92
N GLY A 164 -14.79 2.30 15.10
CA GLY A 164 -14.75 0.99 14.45
C GLY A 164 -13.89 -0.04 15.19
N ARG A 165 -13.54 -1.13 14.49
CA ARG A 165 -12.95 -2.34 15.09
C ARG A 165 -11.45 -2.28 15.34
N GLY A 166 -10.74 -1.32 14.76
CA GLY A 166 -9.29 -1.20 14.88
C GLY A 166 -8.51 -1.92 13.78
N TYR A 167 -7.34 -1.40 13.39
CA TYR A 167 -6.52 -1.97 12.32
C TYR A 167 -6.01 -3.39 12.61
N GLN A 168 -5.65 -3.72 13.85
CA GLN A 168 -5.20 -5.08 14.19
C GLN A 168 -6.30 -6.13 13.91
N LYS A 169 -7.55 -5.82 14.27
CA LYS A 169 -8.68 -6.73 14.00
C LYS A 169 -8.96 -6.88 12.51
N LEU A 170 -8.88 -5.77 11.77
CA LEU A 170 -9.02 -5.79 10.31
C LEU A 170 -7.91 -6.63 9.65
N TRP A 171 -6.67 -6.49 10.12
CA TRP A 171 -5.54 -7.25 9.61
C TRP A 171 -5.70 -8.75 9.84
N ASP A 172 -6.11 -9.16 11.05
CA ASP A 172 -6.38 -10.57 11.37
C ASP A 172 -7.44 -11.19 10.45
N ASP A 173 -8.48 -10.42 10.11
CA ASP A 173 -9.56 -10.89 9.24
C ASP A 173 -9.12 -10.90 7.76
N PHE A 174 -8.31 -9.92 7.32
CA PHE A 174 -7.65 -9.91 6.01
C PHE A 174 -6.77 -11.15 5.81
N GLU A 175 -5.89 -11.48 6.78
CA GLU A 175 -5.02 -12.66 6.69
C GLU A 175 -5.83 -13.96 6.59
N LYS A 176 -6.95 -14.08 7.32
CA LYS A 176 -7.84 -15.24 7.24
C LYS A 176 -8.48 -15.37 5.86
N GLU A 177 -9.03 -14.29 5.31
CA GLU A 177 -9.67 -14.33 3.99
C GLU A 177 -8.64 -14.57 2.87
N LEU A 178 -7.46 -13.98 2.97
CA LEU A 178 -6.35 -14.24 2.06
C LEU A 178 -5.96 -15.72 2.08
N LYS A 179 -5.84 -16.32 3.26
CA LYS A 179 -5.57 -17.76 3.40
C LYS A 179 -6.66 -18.61 2.75
N VAL A 180 -7.94 -18.27 2.93
CA VAL A 180 -9.06 -18.98 2.30
C VAL A 180 -8.99 -18.90 0.78
N ILE A 181 -8.67 -17.73 0.23
CA ILE A 181 -8.47 -17.54 -1.21
C ILE A 181 -7.34 -18.46 -1.70
N ASN A 182 -6.19 -18.46 -1.02
CA ASN A 182 -5.03 -19.27 -1.41
C ASN A 182 -5.31 -20.77 -1.39
N GLU A 183 -6.22 -21.21 -0.53
CA GLU A 183 -6.65 -22.61 -0.44
C GLU A 183 -7.68 -22.98 -1.51
N LYS A 184 -8.57 -22.05 -1.88
CA LYS A 184 -9.69 -22.33 -2.79
C LYS A 184 -9.38 -22.09 -4.26
N ILE A 185 -8.55 -21.10 -4.59
CA ILE A 185 -8.30 -20.71 -5.97
C ILE A 185 -6.85 -20.95 -6.49
N PRO A 186 -6.03 -21.86 -5.95
CA PRO A 186 -4.65 -22.02 -6.40
C PRO A 186 -4.54 -22.44 -7.88
N ASN A 187 -5.56 -23.14 -8.40
CA ASN A 187 -5.62 -23.61 -9.79
C ASN A 187 -6.42 -22.69 -10.73
N PHE A 188 -6.88 -21.54 -10.24
CA PHE A 188 -7.62 -20.59 -11.07
C PHE A 188 -6.67 -19.81 -11.98
N PRO A 189 -7.16 -19.20 -13.08
CA PRO A 189 -6.37 -18.31 -13.90
C PRO A 189 -5.76 -17.14 -13.09
N GLU A 190 -4.57 -16.68 -13.48
CA GLU A 190 -3.84 -15.60 -12.77
C GLU A 190 -4.67 -14.33 -12.60
N HIS A 191 -5.40 -13.90 -13.64
CA HIS A 191 -6.27 -12.73 -13.56
C HIS A 191 -7.35 -12.85 -12.47
N ILE A 192 -7.96 -14.02 -12.29
CA ILE A 192 -8.96 -14.23 -11.22
C ILE A 192 -8.31 -14.12 -9.83
N LYS A 193 -7.06 -14.55 -9.70
CA LYS A 193 -6.32 -14.43 -8.44
C LYS A 193 -5.99 -12.97 -8.13
N VAL A 194 -5.62 -12.19 -9.15
CA VAL A 194 -5.40 -10.75 -9.03
C VAL A 194 -6.70 -10.03 -8.68
N ASP A 195 -7.83 -10.37 -9.32
CA ASP A 195 -9.15 -9.81 -9.01
C ASP A 195 -9.57 -10.11 -7.55
N ALA A 196 -9.31 -11.33 -7.08
CA ALA A 196 -9.59 -11.71 -5.69
C ALA A 196 -8.74 -10.92 -4.68
N LEU A 197 -7.47 -10.69 -5.00
CA LEU A 197 -6.58 -9.86 -4.18
C LEU A 197 -7.02 -8.39 -4.19
N GLU A 198 -7.35 -7.86 -5.37
CA GLU A 198 -7.85 -6.49 -5.54
C GLU A 198 -9.14 -6.25 -4.76
N TYR A 199 -10.04 -7.24 -4.76
CA TYR A 199 -11.24 -7.20 -3.94
C TYR A 199 -10.92 -7.17 -2.44
N LEU A 200 -9.95 -7.95 -1.96
CA LEU A 200 -9.52 -7.87 -0.56
C LEU A 200 -8.93 -6.50 -0.23
N LEU A 201 -8.10 -5.94 -1.10
CA LEU A 201 -7.58 -4.58 -0.92
C LEU A 201 -8.74 -3.59 -0.82
N LYS A 202 -9.69 -3.61 -1.76
CA LYS A 202 -10.90 -2.78 -1.71
C LYS A 202 -11.65 -2.93 -0.39
N LYS A 203 -11.95 -4.18 -0.02
CA LYS A 203 -12.73 -4.47 1.18
C LYS A 203 -12.06 -3.95 2.45
N TYR A 204 -10.75 -4.08 2.57
CA TYR A 204 -10.02 -3.82 3.81
C TYR A 204 -9.33 -2.45 3.85
N THR A 205 -9.05 -1.82 2.71
CA THR A 205 -8.26 -0.58 2.63
C THR A 205 -9.04 0.65 2.17
N SER A 206 -10.34 0.54 1.83
CA SER A 206 -11.18 1.68 1.43
C SER A 206 -11.46 2.72 2.53
N PHE A 207 -11.39 2.35 3.82
CA PHE A 207 -11.54 3.29 4.94
C PHE A 207 -10.24 3.56 5.69
N ILE A 208 -9.12 3.18 5.09
CA ILE A 208 -7.77 3.43 5.58
C ILE A 208 -7.24 4.65 4.84
N PRO A 209 -6.85 5.75 5.50
CA PRO A 209 -6.21 6.87 4.81
C PRO A 209 -4.93 6.47 4.06
N SER A 210 -4.71 6.95 2.85
CA SER A 210 -3.44 6.77 2.12
C SER A 210 -2.29 7.56 2.76
N ALA A 211 -2.57 8.78 3.24
CA ALA A 211 -1.65 9.65 3.95
C ALA A 211 -2.19 10.00 5.36
N THR A 212 -1.28 10.31 6.28
CA THR A 212 -1.60 10.83 7.61
C THR A 212 -1.81 12.34 7.56
N ALA A 213 -2.46 12.91 8.58
CA ALA A 213 -2.59 14.35 8.67
C ALA A 213 -1.22 14.98 9.00
N PHE A 214 -0.74 15.85 8.13
CA PHE A 214 0.49 16.63 8.34
C PHE A 214 0.21 18.11 8.06
N LYS A 215 1.00 18.97 8.70
CA LYS A 215 0.95 20.41 8.46
C LYS A 215 1.96 20.74 7.37
N SER A 216 1.58 21.57 6.42
CA SER A 216 2.52 22.23 5.53
C SER A 216 2.34 23.75 5.62
N LYS A 217 3.20 24.50 4.93
CA LYS A 217 3.08 25.96 4.88
C LYS A 217 1.77 26.44 4.27
N ASN A 218 1.16 25.62 3.41
CA ASN A 218 -0.06 25.97 2.66
C ASN A 218 -1.35 25.41 3.28
N GLY A 219 -1.27 24.60 4.34
CA GLY A 219 -2.48 24.09 5.00
C GLY A 219 -2.25 22.82 5.81
N VAL A 220 -3.36 22.18 6.17
CA VAL A 220 -3.35 20.85 6.79
C VAL A 220 -3.85 19.86 5.75
N THR A 221 -3.05 18.84 5.46
CA THR A 221 -3.50 17.73 4.63
C THR A 221 -4.61 16.99 5.36
N ILE A 222 -5.80 16.98 4.77
CA ILE A 222 -6.94 16.24 5.30
C ILE A 222 -6.83 14.80 4.78
N PRO A 223 -6.81 13.79 5.65
CA PRO A 223 -6.68 12.39 5.24
C PRO A 223 -8.03 11.88 4.70
N ASN A 224 -8.39 12.32 3.49
CA ASN A 224 -9.68 12.03 2.82
C ASN A 224 -9.54 11.12 1.59
N ILE A 225 -8.31 10.75 1.21
CA ILE A 225 -8.05 9.78 0.15
C ILE A 225 -7.81 8.40 0.78
N SER A 226 -8.54 7.40 0.28
CA SER A 226 -8.38 6.04 0.77
C SER A 226 -7.13 5.38 0.21
N LEU A 227 -6.56 4.46 0.98
CA LEU A 227 -5.43 3.65 0.58
C LEU A 227 -5.79 2.81 -0.64
N TYR A 228 -7.01 2.26 -0.73
CA TYR A 228 -7.43 1.52 -1.92
C TYR A 228 -7.40 2.38 -3.20
N GLU A 229 -7.99 3.58 -3.16
CA GLU A 229 -8.03 4.48 -4.33
C GLU A 229 -6.62 4.92 -4.72
N HIS A 230 -5.76 5.19 -3.74
CA HIS A 230 -4.34 5.49 -3.96
C HIS A 230 -3.63 4.31 -4.65
N LEU A 231 -3.72 3.10 -4.09
CA LEU A 231 -3.10 1.89 -4.68
C LEU A 231 -3.59 1.63 -6.10
N LYS A 232 -4.91 1.77 -6.35
CA LYS A 232 -5.51 1.57 -7.67
C LYS A 232 -5.01 2.61 -8.68
N THR A 233 -4.96 3.88 -8.26
CA THR A 233 -4.51 4.99 -9.10
C THR A 233 -3.01 4.85 -9.44
N THR A 234 -2.18 4.50 -8.46
CA THR A 234 -0.75 4.22 -8.66
C THR A 234 -0.55 3.05 -9.63
N SER A 235 -1.36 1.98 -9.52
CA SER A 235 -1.34 0.85 -10.46
C SER A 235 -1.68 1.26 -11.90
N ILE A 236 -2.68 2.12 -12.08
CA ILE A 236 -3.08 2.65 -13.39
C ILE A 236 -1.94 3.48 -14.01
N PHE A 237 -1.36 4.41 -13.24
CA PHE A 237 -0.26 5.25 -13.74
C PHE A 237 0.99 4.43 -14.04
N ALA A 238 1.34 3.46 -13.21
CA ALA A 238 2.48 2.58 -13.44
C ALA A 238 2.32 1.78 -14.74
N SER A 239 1.10 1.30 -15.01
CA SER A 239 0.77 0.60 -16.26
C SER A 239 0.94 1.50 -17.48
N ALA A 240 0.46 2.74 -17.40
CA ALA A 240 0.59 3.72 -18.48
C ALA A 240 2.06 4.09 -18.76
N ILE A 241 2.83 4.37 -17.70
CA ILE A 241 4.27 4.70 -17.82
C ILE A 241 5.03 3.51 -18.42
N ALA A 242 4.76 2.29 -17.95
CA ALA A 242 5.39 1.08 -18.48
C ALA A 242 5.08 0.88 -19.96
N SER A 243 3.81 1.02 -20.36
CA SER A 243 3.41 0.92 -21.77
C SER A 243 4.12 1.94 -22.65
N MET A 244 4.24 3.20 -22.21
CA MET A 244 4.97 4.24 -22.95
C MET A 244 6.47 3.94 -23.08
N SER A 245 7.05 3.25 -22.08
CA SER A 245 8.47 2.87 -22.12
C SER A 245 8.77 1.70 -23.05
N GLU A 246 7.80 0.83 -23.32
CA GLU A 246 7.95 -0.29 -24.27
C GLU A 246 7.79 0.15 -25.74
N GLU A 247 7.12 1.29 -25.98
CA GLU A 247 6.89 1.85 -27.32
C GLU A 247 8.06 2.69 -27.88
N ASN A 248 9.03 3.08 -27.03
CA ASN A 248 10.18 3.92 -27.39
C ASN A 248 11.50 3.13 -27.38
#